data_AF-A0AAN8VUD3-F1
#
_entry.id   AF-A0AAN8VUD3-F1
#
_cell.length_a   1.000
_cell.length_b   1.000
_cell.length_c   1.000
_cell.angle_alpha   90.00
_cell.angle_beta   90.00
_cell.angle_gamma   90.00
#
_symmetry.space_group_name_H-M   'P 1'
#
loop_
_entity.id
_entity.type
_entity.pdbx_description
1 polymer ?
#
loop_
_entity_poly.entity_id
_entity_poly.type
_entity_poly.pdbx_seq_one_letter_code
_entity_poly.pdbx_strand_id
1 'polypeptide(L)'
;MANAVHCLSPFTSLSHKLQTLSLNNCSTHPHLSFSSTLSHTSLFSRGRLSVSSIEKHNRFSVVCEAATRKKADSAVKRARQAEKHRLYNKARKSEVRTRIKKVLEALEVLKKKTDPQPEEVLPVEKLIAEAYSVIDKAVTVGSLHRNTGARRKSRLARRKKAVEIHHGWYTPSPAMTAA
;
A
#
# COMPACT_ATOMS: atom_id res chain seq x y z
N MET A 1 -39.53 43.04 25.28
CA MET A 1 -40.17 42.59 24.03
C MET A 1 -39.05 42.24 23.04
N ALA A 2 -38.73 40.95 22.92
CA ALA A 2 -37.73 40.45 21.99
C ALA A 2 -38.37 39.29 21.23
N ASN A 3 -38.51 39.47 19.93
CA ASN A 3 -39.36 38.67 19.05
C ASN A 3 -38.71 37.33 18.71
N ALA A 4 -39.48 36.26 18.92
CA ALA A 4 -39.30 34.97 18.28
C ALA A 4 -39.66 35.09 16.79
N VAL A 5 -38.79 34.60 15.91
CA VAL A 5 -39.15 34.35 14.51
C VAL A 5 -38.61 32.97 14.13
N HIS A 6 -39.54 32.01 14.12
CA HIS A 6 -39.41 30.75 13.40
C HIS A 6 -39.38 31.04 11.90
N CYS A 7 -38.40 30.51 11.17
CA CYS A 7 -38.52 30.31 9.73
C CYS A 7 -37.85 28.97 9.35
N LEU A 8 -38.70 27.95 9.27
CA LEU A 8 -38.49 26.68 8.58
C LEU A 8 -38.42 26.94 7.06
N SER A 9 -37.46 26.34 6.37
CA SER A 9 -37.50 26.14 4.92
C SER A 9 -36.51 25.02 4.51
N PRO A 10 -36.66 24.36 3.35
CA PRO A 10 -37.02 22.95 3.32
C PRO A 10 -35.91 22.03 2.81
N PHE A 11 -35.91 20.79 3.29
CA PHE A 11 -35.12 19.68 2.74
C PHE A 11 -35.53 19.43 1.28
N THR A 12 -34.64 19.75 0.33
CA THR A 12 -34.75 19.29 -1.05
C THR A 12 -34.30 17.83 -1.13
N SER A 13 -35.26 16.91 -1.17
CA SER A 13 -35.00 15.50 -1.49
C SER A 13 -34.69 15.36 -2.98
N LEU A 14 -33.41 15.12 -3.30
CA LEU A 14 -32.98 14.81 -4.65
C LEU A 14 -33.34 13.35 -4.96
N SER A 15 -34.48 13.13 -5.62
CA SER A 15 -34.87 11.82 -6.14
C SER A 15 -33.95 11.42 -7.28
N HIS A 16 -33.00 10.55 -7.02
CA HIS A 16 -32.21 9.91 -8.07
C HIS A 16 -33.02 8.75 -8.68
N LYS A 17 -33.48 8.95 -9.92
CA LYS A 17 -34.01 7.90 -10.79
C LYS A 17 -32.96 6.79 -10.93
N LEU A 18 -33.25 5.59 -10.41
CA LEU A 18 -32.50 4.40 -10.77
C LEU A 18 -32.93 3.96 -12.17
N GLN A 19 -32.07 4.23 -13.15
CA GLN A 19 -32.22 3.72 -14.51
C GLN A 19 -31.61 2.32 -14.53
N THR A 20 -32.46 1.30 -14.57
CA THR A 20 -32.06 -0.10 -14.71
C THR A 20 -31.48 -0.31 -16.11
N LEU A 21 -30.16 -0.36 -16.22
CA LEU A 21 -29.49 -0.81 -17.44
C LEU A 21 -29.59 -2.33 -17.53
N SER A 22 -30.49 -2.79 -18.39
CA SER A 22 -30.52 -4.14 -18.92
C SER A 22 -29.23 -4.36 -19.73
N LEU A 23 -28.38 -5.28 -19.27
CA LEU A 23 -27.28 -5.81 -20.06
C LEU A 23 -27.69 -7.16 -20.62
N ASN A 24 -28.41 -7.13 -21.73
CA ASN A 24 -28.44 -8.23 -22.67
C ASN A 24 -27.31 -8.00 -23.68
N ASN A 25 -26.20 -8.71 -23.52
CA ASN A 25 -25.60 -9.37 -24.69
C ASN A 25 -24.71 -10.54 -24.25
N CYS A 26 -25.10 -11.72 -24.71
CA CYS A 26 -24.33 -12.95 -24.65
C CYS A 26 -23.05 -12.81 -25.47
N SER A 27 -21.89 -13.02 -24.84
CA SER A 27 -20.69 -13.49 -25.54
C SER A 27 -20.36 -14.88 -25.02
N THR A 28 -20.67 -15.87 -25.85
CA THR A 28 -20.29 -17.28 -25.70
C THR A 28 -18.77 -17.38 -25.60
N HIS A 29 -18.24 -17.70 -24.41
CA HIS A 29 -16.86 -18.15 -24.26
C HIS A 29 -16.82 -19.67 -24.40
N PRO A 30 -15.88 -20.25 -25.17
CA PRO A 30 -15.78 -21.69 -25.32
C PRO A 30 -15.36 -22.32 -23.99
N HIS A 31 -16.20 -23.23 -23.48
CA HIS A 31 -15.92 -24.09 -22.35
C HIS A 31 -14.77 -25.02 -22.75
N LEU A 32 -13.59 -24.85 -22.15
CA LEU A 32 -12.47 -25.77 -22.29
C LEU A 32 -12.85 -27.10 -21.61
N SER A 33 -13.37 -28.03 -22.41
CA SER A 33 -13.56 -29.42 -22.01
C SER A 33 -12.18 -30.08 -21.87
N PHE A 34 -11.77 -30.40 -20.64
CA PHE A 34 -10.72 -31.38 -20.42
C PHE A 34 -11.25 -32.74 -20.90
N SER A 35 -10.87 -33.14 -22.11
CA SER A 35 -11.16 -34.47 -22.63
C SER A 35 -10.20 -35.47 -21.98
N SER A 36 -10.75 -36.43 -21.26
CA SER A 36 -10.02 -37.57 -20.70
C SER A 36 -9.84 -38.63 -21.78
N THR A 37 -8.77 -38.54 -22.57
CA THR A 37 -8.32 -39.65 -23.41
C THR A 37 -7.50 -40.62 -22.57
N LEU A 38 -8.15 -41.71 -22.14
CA LEU A 38 -7.49 -42.91 -21.63
C LEU A 38 -6.76 -43.60 -22.79
N SER A 39 -5.43 -43.55 -22.80
CA SER A 39 -4.61 -44.35 -23.70
C SER A 39 -4.25 -45.67 -23.04
N HIS A 40 -4.77 -46.74 -23.63
CA HIS A 40 -4.51 -48.13 -23.31
C HIS A 40 -3.14 -48.53 -23.88
N THR A 41 -2.16 -48.84 -23.02
CA THR A 41 -1.02 -49.70 -23.42
C THR A 41 -0.65 -50.61 -22.25
N SER A 42 -1.24 -51.79 -22.25
CA SER A 42 -0.83 -52.96 -21.48
C SER A 42 0.52 -53.45 -21.98
N LEU A 43 1.57 -53.39 -21.17
CA LEU A 43 2.77 -54.23 -21.26
C LEU A 43 3.57 -53.99 -19.97
N PHE A 44 3.59 -54.97 -19.05
CA PHE A 44 4.80 -55.47 -18.38
C PHE A 44 4.43 -56.37 -17.19
N SER A 45 4.79 -57.64 -17.37
CA SER A 45 5.29 -58.62 -16.40
C SER A 45 4.47 -58.93 -15.14
N ARG A 46 4.05 -60.21 -15.06
CA ARG A 46 3.56 -60.83 -13.83
C ARG A 46 4.69 -60.96 -12.80
N GLY A 47 4.64 -60.15 -11.75
CA GLY A 47 5.34 -60.41 -10.50
C GLY A 47 4.34 -60.49 -9.35
N ARG A 48 4.07 -61.69 -8.82
CA ARG A 48 3.39 -61.83 -7.52
C ARG A 48 4.45 -61.62 -6.43
N LEU A 49 4.47 -60.46 -5.81
CA LEU A 49 5.14 -60.28 -4.52
C LEU A 49 4.11 -60.46 -3.41
N SER A 50 4.26 -61.56 -2.67
CA SER A 50 3.51 -61.85 -1.44
C SER A 50 4.08 -60.97 -0.32
N VAL A 51 3.35 -59.94 0.09
CA VAL A 51 3.69 -59.15 1.28
C VAL A 51 3.02 -59.80 2.49
N SER A 52 3.83 -60.37 3.39
CA SER A 52 3.36 -60.81 4.70
C SER A 52 2.99 -59.59 5.55
N SER A 53 1.82 -59.62 6.20
CA SER A 53 1.43 -58.59 7.17
C SER A 53 2.23 -58.80 8.45
N ILE A 54 3.16 -57.89 8.74
CA ILE A 54 3.80 -57.80 10.05
C ILE A 54 2.81 -57.08 10.98
N GLU A 55 2.24 -57.81 11.94
CA GLU A 55 1.44 -57.22 13.01
C GLU A 55 2.29 -56.25 13.82
N LYS A 56 1.97 -54.96 13.75
CA LYS A 56 2.56 -53.95 14.61
C LYS A 56 1.81 -53.96 15.94
N HIS A 57 2.47 -54.47 16.98
CA HIS A 57 1.95 -54.47 18.34
C HIS A 57 1.69 -53.02 18.82
N ASN A 58 0.41 -52.72 19.06
CA ASN A 58 -0.05 -51.47 19.65
C ASN A 58 0.42 -51.35 21.10
N ARG A 59 1.52 -50.65 21.33
CA ARG A 59 1.88 -50.15 22.65
C ARG A 59 2.42 -48.74 22.54
N PHE A 60 1.51 -47.77 22.55
CA PHE A 60 1.59 -46.49 23.28
C PHE A 60 0.27 -45.75 23.05
N SER A 61 -0.71 -45.95 23.93
CA SER A 61 -1.90 -45.09 23.97
C SER A 61 -1.52 -43.77 24.64
N VAL A 62 -0.94 -42.86 23.86
CA VAL A 62 -0.89 -41.46 24.28
C VAL A 62 -2.33 -40.96 24.18
N VAL A 63 -2.96 -40.75 25.33
CA VAL A 63 -4.27 -40.08 25.40
C VAL A 63 -4.06 -38.65 24.89
N CYS A 64 -4.30 -38.42 23.60
CA CYS A 64 -4.39 -37.08 23.07
C CYS A 64 -5.63 -36.45 23.68
N GLU A 65 -5.43 -35.56 24.66
CA GLU A 65 -6.45 -34.59 25.05
C GLU A 65 -6.94 -33.88 23.78
N ALA A 66 -8.25 -33.91 23.56
CA ALA A 66 -8.86 -33.55 22.29
C ALA A 66 -8.71 -32.04 22.01
N ALA A 67 -7.57 -31.66 21.42
CA ALA A 67 -7.36 -30.32 20.89
C ALA A 67 -8.52 -30.01 19.91
N THR A 68 -9.29 -28.97 20.20
CA THR A 68 -10.36 -28.53 19.31
C THR A 68 -9.80 -28.35 17.90
N ARG A 69 -10.18 -29.23 16.97
CA ARG A 69 -9.71 -29.20 15.58
C ARG A 69 -10.41 -28.04 14.86
N LYS A 70 -10.01 -26.81 15.16
CA LYS A 70 -10.42 -25.63 14.40
C LYS A 70 -9.91 -25.80 12.96
N LYS A 71 -10.84 -25.93 12.02
CA LYS A 71 -10.52 -25.96 10.58
C LYS A 71 -9.74 -24.69 10.22
N ALA A 72 -8.75 -24.82 9.34
CA ALA A 72 -7.92 -23.70 8.91
C ALA A 72 -8.78 -22.68 8.15
N ASP A 73 -9.24 -21.65 8.84
CA ASP A 73 -10.00 -20.57 8.22
C ASP A 73 -9.03 -19.56 7.57
N SER A 74 -9.04 -19.55 6.24
CA SER A 74 -8.23 -18.64 5.43
C SER A 74 -8.62 -17.18 5.66
N ALA A 75 -9.89 -16.88 5.96
CA ALA A 75 -10.37 -15.54 6.22
C ALA A 75 -9.77 -14.98 7.52
N VAL A 76 -9.84 -15.74 8.62
CA VAL A 76 -9.25 -15.35 9.92
C VAL A 76 -7.73 -15.22 9.82
N LYS A 77 -7.06 -16.04 9.02
CA LYS A 77 -5.61 -15.88 8.74
C LYS A 77 -5.33 -14.56 8.01
N ARG A 78 -6.08 -14.24 6.96
CA ARG A 78 -5.91 -12.99 6.20
C ARG A 78 -6.18 -11.76 7.06
N ALA A 79 -7.18 -11.80 7.93
CA ALA A 79 -7.47 -10.72 8.88
C ALA A 79 -6.27 -10.42 9.78
N ARG A 80 -5.69 -11.44 10.43
CA ARG A 80 -4.49 -11.31 11.28
C ARG A 80 -3.28 -10.75 10.53
N GLN A 81 -3.05 -11.23 9.30
CA GLN A 81 -1.95 -10.73 8.46
C GLN A 81 -2.16 -9.26 8.06
N ALA A 82 -3.39 -8.90 7.69
CA ALA A 82 -3.75 -7.54 7.31
C ALA A 82 -3.53 -6.56 8.47
N GLU A 83 -3.90 -6.91 9.70
CA GLU A 83 -3.66 -6.09 10.89
C GLU A 83 -2.16 -5.87 11.12
N LYS A 84 -1.35 -6.94 11.07
CA LYS A 84 0.10 -6.85 11.18
C LYS A 84 0.70 -5.93 10.11
N HIS A 85 0.32 -6.10 8.85
CA HIS A 85 0.81 -5.26 7.76
C HIS A 85 0.31 -3.81 7.88
N ARG A 86 -0.93 -3.60 8.35
CA ARG A 86 -1.50 -2.27 8.61
C ARG A 86 -0.66 -1.51 9.62
N LEU A 87 -0.26 -2.13 10.73
CA LEU A 87 0.56 -1.50 11.77
C LEU A 87 1.92 -1.03 11.21
N TYR A 88 2.65 -1.90 10.50
CA TYR A 88 3.95 -1.52 9.92
C TYR A 88 3.82 -0.46 8.82
N ASN A 89 2.84 -0.61 7.94
CA ASN A 89 2.61 0.37 6.88
C ASN A 89 2.15 1.72 7.43
N LYS A 90 1.34 1.73 8.50
CA LYS A 90 0.95 2.95 9.20
C LYS A 90 2.18 3.65 9.78
N ALA A 91 3.02 2.93 10.53
CA ALA A 91 4.24 3.48 11.14
C ALA A 91 5.18 4.12 10.10
N ARG A 92 5.50 3.41 9.01
CA ARG A 92 6.36 3.94 7.93
C ARG A 92 5.74 5.14 7.22
N LYS A 93 4.43 5.10 6.92
CA LYS A 93 3.75 6.22 6.29
C LYS A 93 3.69 7.45 7.19
N SER A 94 3.47 7.27 8.50
CA SER A 94 3.49 8.37 9.47
C SER A 94 4.89 8.94 9.62
N GLU A 95 5.93 8.12 9.67
CA GLU A 95 7.31 8.58 9.79
C GLU A 95 7.70 9.47 8.61
N VAL A 96 7.42 9.03 7.38
CA VAL A 96 7.66 9.84 6.18
C VAL A 96 6.88 11.16 6.25
N ARG A 97 5.61 11.14 6.68
CA ARG A 97 4.80 12.35 6.80
C ARG A 97 5.39 13.33 7.83
N THR A 98 5.86 12.82 8.97
CA THR A 98 6.47 13.64 10.02
C THR A 98 7.77 14.27 9.56
N ARG A 99 8.68 13.51 8.95
CA ARG A 99 9.96 14.05 8.45
C ARG A 99 9.75 15.10 7.37
N ILE A 100 8.83 14.85 6.43
CA ILE A 100 8.44 15.85 5.41
C ILE A 100 7.87 17.11 6.07
N LYS A 101 7.01 16.97 7.09
CA LYS A 101 6.43 18.12 7.79
C LYS A 101 7.50 19.00 8.43
N LYS A 102 8.47 18.39 9.13
CA LYS A 102 9.61 19.11 9.74
C LYS A 102 10.41 19.93 8.71
N VAL A 103 10.68 19.35 7.54
CA VAL A 103 11.37 20.06 6.45
C VAL A 103 10.54 21.24 5.95
N LEU A 104 9.23 21.06 5.76
CA LEU A 104 8.36 22.14 5.29
C LEU A 104 8.25 23.27 6.31
N GLU A 105 8.11 22.96 7.60
CA GLU A 105 8.10 23.95 8.68
C GLU A 105 9.41 24.75 8.70
N ALA A 106 10.56 24.07 8.60
CA ALA A 106 11.86 24.74 8.54
C ALA A 106 12.01 25.66 7.32
N LEU A 107 11.56 25.22 6.14
CA LEU A 107 11.57 26.02 4.91
C LEU A 107 10.62 27.23 4.98
N GLU A 108 9.47 27.09 5.63
CA GLU A 108 8.52 28.20 5.82
C GLU A 108 9.07 29.26 6.78
N VAL A 109 9.77 28.84 7.83
CA VAL A 109 10.48 29.77 8.73
C VAL A 109 11.58 30.51 7.96
N LEU A 110 12.40 29.79 7.17
CA LEU A 110 13.48 30.38 6.40
C LEU A 110 12.97 31.38 5.36
N LYS A 111 11.85 31.09 4.69
CA LYS A 111 11.24 32.00 3.70
C LYS A 111 10.79 33.34 4.31
N LYS A 112 10.39 33.36 5.59
CA LYS A 112 9.86 34.56 6.25
C LYS A 112 10.96 35.46 6.82
N LYS A 113 12.18 34.94 6.98
CA LYS A 113 13.32 35.73 7.47
C LYS A 113 13.81 36.67 6.38
N THR A 114 14.10 37.91 6.75
CA THR A 114 14.53 38.96 5.81
C THR A 114 15.99 38.79 5.37
N ASP A 115 16.88 38.40 6.30
CA ASP A 115 18.32 38.27 6.04
C ASP A 115 18.85 36.87 6.45
N PRO A 116 18.51 35.80 5.73
CA PRO A 116 19.07 34.50 6.02
C PRO A 116 20.55 34.46 5.66
N GLN A 117 21.36 33.96 6.59
CA GLN A 117 22.75 33.58 6.30
C GLN A 117 22.76 32.23 5.56
N PRO A 118 23.71 32.00 4.64
CA PRO A 118 23.84 30.72 3.92
C PRO A 118 24.04 29.53 4.88
N GLU A 119 24.57 29.78 6.08
CA GLU A 119 24.74 28.77 7.13
C GLU A 119 23.40 28.16 7.62
N GLU A 120 22.29 28.91 7.53
CA GLU A 120 20.97 28.42 7.95
C GLU A 120 20.40 27.35 7.00
N VAL A 121 20.98 27.18 5.81
CA VAL A 121 20.56 26.16 4.85
C VAL A 121 21.05 24.77 5.25
N LEU A 122 22.24 24.68 5.88
CA LEU A 122 22.86 23.43 6.31
C LEU A 122 21.96 22.55 7.21
N PRO A 123 21.28 23.07 8.26
CA PRO A 123 20.36 22.25 9.05
C PRO A 123 19.16 21.76 8.23
N VAL A 124 18.66 22.56 7.28
CA VAL A 124 17.55 22.14 6.40
C VAL A 124 17.98 21.01 5.48
N GLU A 125 19.21 21.06 4.96
CA GLU A 125 19.77 19.99 4.12
C GLU A 125 19.92 18.68 4.88
N LYS A 126 20.35 18.73 6.15
CA LYS A 126 20.39 17.56 7.03
C LYS A 126 19.00 16.94 7.18
N LEU A 127 17.97 17.76 7.43
CA LEU A 127 16.58 17.29 7.52
C LEU A 127 16.07 16.71 6.19
N ILE A 128 16.47 17.27 5.05
CA ILE A 128 16.14 16.74 3.72
C ILE A 128 16.80 15.37 3.52
N ALA A 129 18.07 15.21 3.90
CA ALA A 129 18.79 13.94 3.79
C ALA A 129 18.13 12.85 4.64
N GLU A 130 17.72 13.17 5.87
CA GLU A 130 16.93 12.27 6.71
C GLU A 130 15.60 11.89 6.05
N ALA A 131 14.87 12.88 5.51
CA ALA A 131 13.61 12.63 4.83
C ALA A 131 13.78 11.72 3.61
N TYR A 132 14.83 11.92 2.81
CA TYR A 132 15.14 11.07 1.66
C TYR A 132 15.47 9.64 2.09
N SER A 133 16.29 9.47 3.13
CA SER A 133 16.61 8.15 3.69
C SER A 133 15.35 7.38 4.09
N VAL A 134 14.43 8.02 4.80
CA VAL A 134 13.17 7.39 5.23
C VAL A 134 12.24 7.10 4.04
N ILE A 135 12.15 8.01 3.06
CA ILE A 135 11.35 7.79 1.84
C ILE A 135 11.86 6.56 1.09
N ASP A 136 13.17 6.43 0.91
CA ASP A 136 13.76 5.33 0.15
C ASP A 136 13.64 4.00 0.88
N LYS A 137 13.86 3.98 2.20
CA LYS A 137 13.57 2.80 3.02
C LYS A 137 12.10 2.38 2.88
N ALA A 138 11.16 3.32 2.87
CA ALA A 138 9.74 3.00 2.69
C ALA A 138 9.41 2.49 1.27
N VAL A 139 10.18 2.88 0.25
CA VAL A 139 10.05 2.37 -1.11
C VAL A 139 10.65 0.96 -1.23
N THR A 140 11.84 0.72 -0.69
CA THR A 140 12.52 -0.58 -0.73
C THR A 140 11.68 -1.67 -0.06
N VAL A 141 11.04 -1.37 1.07
CA VAL A 141 10.16 -2.35 1.73
C VAL A 141 8.74 -2.39 1.15
N GLY A 142 8.44 -1.61 0.11
CA GLY A 142 7.17 -1.66 -0.60
C GLY A 142 5.97 -1.01 0.11
N SER A 143 6.20 -0.18 1.13
CA SER A 143 5.12 0.65 1.73
C SER A 143 4.68 1.81 0.83
N LEU A 144 5.58 2.28 -0.01
CA LEU A 144 5.34 3.31 -1.02
C LEU A 144 5.79 2.80 -2.38
N HIS A 145 4.99 3.09 -3.41
CA HIS A 145 5.41 2.85 -4.79
C HIS A 145 6.56 3.79 -5.18
N ARG A 146 7.47 3.33 -6.05
CA ARG A 146 8.63 4.10 -6.54
C ARG A 146 8.28 5.51 -7.03
N ASN A 147 7.19 5.63 -7.80
CA ASN A 147 6.73 6.93 -8.32
C ASN A 147 6.23 7.84 -7.19
N THR A 148 5.61 7.28 -6.15
CA THR A 148 5.17 8.06 -4.98
C THR A 148 6.35 8.57 -4.18
N GLY A 149 7.41 7.77 -4.03
CA GLY A 149 8.69 8.22 -3.46
C GLY A 149 9.30 9.36 -4.28
N ALA A 150 9.45 9.17 -5.60
CA ALA A 150 9.98 10.17 -6.52
C ALA A 150 9.21 11.51 -6.47
N ARG A 151 7.88 11.47 -6.48
CA ARG A 151 7.04 12.67 -6.35
C ARG A 151 7.29 13.41 -5.03
N ARG A 152 7.47 12.69 -3.92
CA ARG A 152 7.76 13.30 -2.60
C ARG A 152 9.13 13.97 -2.58
N LYS A 153 10.16 13.33 -3.13
CA LYS A 153 11.49 13.94 -3.27
C LYS A 153 11.45 15.19 -4.15
N SER A 154 10.83 15.08 -5.32
CA SER A 154 10.66 16.20 -6.25
C SER A 154 9.97 17.39 -5.59
N ARG A 155 8.92 17.14 -4.78
CA ARG A 155 8.24 18.19 -4.03
C ARG A 155 9.17 18.93 -3.06
N LEU A 156 9.99 18.22 -2.29
CA LEU A 156 10.94 18.84 -1.36
C LEU A 156 12.01 19.65 -2.10
N ALA A 157 12.58 19.09 -3.17
CA ALA A 157 13.58 19.77 -3.99
C ALA A 157 13.02 21.07 -4.60
N ARG A 158 11.79 21.04 -5.14
CA ARG A 158 11.12 22.23 -5.69
C ARG A 158 10.90 23.31 -4.62
N ARG A 159 10.54 22.91 -3.40
CA ARG A 159 10.33 23.85 -2.29
C ARG A 159 11.63 24.49 -1.81
N LYS A 160 12.72 23.71 -1.70
CA LYS A 160 14.06 24.24 -1.43
C LYS A 160 14.46 25.28 -2.46
N LYS A 161 14.40 24.94 -3.76
CA LYS A 161 14.73 25.87 -4.86
C LYS A 161 13.91 27.15 -4.86
N ALA A 162 12.61 27.06 -4.54
CA ALA A 162 11.75 28.24 -4.45
C ALA A 162 12.20 29.21 -3.34
N VAL A 163 12.72 28.69 -2.23
CA VAL A 163 13.28 29.51 -1.15
C VAL A 163 14.62 30.12 -1.57
N GLU A 164 15.47 29.38 -2.27
CA GLU A 164 16.75 29.92 -2.81
C GLU A 164 16.52 31.06 -3.80
N ILE A 165 15.54 30.92 -4.69
CA ILE A 165 15.16 31.97 -5.66
C ILE A 165 14.60 33.20 -4.94
N HIS A 166 13.76 33.00 -3.91
CA HIS A 166 13.18 34.11 -3.13
C HIS A 166 14.24 35.00 -2.49
N HIS A 167 15.33 34.42 -2.00
CA HIS A 167 16.44 35.15 -1.39
C HIS A 167 17.52 35.58 -2.39
N GLY A 168 17.36 35.25 -3.68
CA GLY A 168 18.27 35.65 -4.74
C GLY A 168 19.59 34.87 -4.81
N TRP A 169 19.74 33.75 -4.09
CA TRP A 169 20.97 32.93 -4.14
C TRP A 169 21.08 32.11 -5.42
N TYR A 170 19.96 31.85 -6.08
CA TYR A 170 19.92 31.09 -7.32
C TYR A 170 18.95 31.73 -8.30
N THR A 171 19.47 32.10 -9.46
CA THR A 171 18.65 32.51 -10.60
C THR A 171 18.78 31.43 -11.66
N PRO A 172 17.68 30.72 -12.01
CA PRO A 172 17.74 29.73 -13.07
C PRO A 172 18.05 30.46 -14.37
N SER A 173 19.20 30.14 -14.98
CA SER A 173 19.49 30.57 -16.34
C SER A 173 18.41 29.96 -17.26
N PRO A 174 17.73 30.76 -18.08
CA PRO A 174 16.78 30.22 -19.04
C PRO A 174 17.55 29.27 -19.96
N ALA A 175 17.20 27.98 -19.90
CA ALA A 175 17.77 26.99 -20.79
C ALA A 175 17.52 27.48 -22.22
N MET A 176 18.61 27.66 -22.99
CA MET A 176 18.53 27.91 -24.43
C MET A 176 17.55 26.90 -25.00
N THR A 177 16.45 27.43 -25.51
CA THR A 177 15.27 26.67 -25.91
C THR A 177 15.72 25.70 -26.99
N ALA A 178 15.83 24.40 -26.64
CA ALA A 178 16.11 23.37 -27.61
C ALA A 178 14.92 23.33 -28.59
N ALA A 179 15.19 23.86 -29.79
CA ALA A 179 14.33 23.80 -30.97
C ALA A 179 14.13 22.36 -31.43
#